data_AF-A0A7Z0Q5A5-F1
#
_entry.id   AF-A0A7Z0Q5A5-F1
#
_cell.length_a   1.000
_cell.length_b   1.000
_cell.length_c   1.000
_cell.angle_alpha   90.00
_cell.angle_beta   90.00
_cell.angle_gamma   90.00
#
_symmetry.space_group_name_H-M   'P 1'
#
loop_
_entity.id
_entity.type
_entity.pdbx_description
1 polymer ?
#
loop_
_entity_poly.entity_id
_entity_poly.type
_entity_poly.pdbx_seq_one_letter_code
_entity_poly.pdbx_strand_id
1 'polypeptide(L)'
;RRSGVQLQVVRGDAPHVLENLPEPDVVRITGGGADVIAAAADRRPERIAAHVPTRDAAELAGRRLAERGYRVDCSLLQSVALDAEQWTEKGRSVGFLLCGELLRNRP
;
A
#
# COMPACT_ATOMS: atom_id res chain seq x y z
N ARG A 1 -21.42 19.19 -0.43
CA ARG A 1 -20.43 18.22 -0.97
C ARG A 1 -20.39 18.41 -2.48
N ARG A 2 -19.34 19.05 -3.05
CA ARG A 2 -19.36 19.56 -4.44
C ARG A 2 -18.99 18.52 -5.50
N SER A 3 -18.41 17.39 -5.09
CA SER A 3 -17.90 16.35 -5.99
C SER A 3 -18.67 15.02 -5.90
N GLY A 4 -19.81 14.96 -5.22
CA GLY A 4 -20.59 13.72 -5.06
C GLY A 4 -19.94 12.62 -4.19
N VAL A 5 -18.70 12.82 -3.72
CA VAL A 5 -17.98 11.81 -2.91
C VAL A 5 -18.37 11.87 -1.44
N GLN A 6 -18.67 10.72 -0.85
CA GLN A 6 -18.81 10.56 0.59
C GLN A 6 -17.44 10.25 1.21
N LEU A 7 -16.93 11.20 2.01
CA LEU A 7 -15.73 11.01 2.81
C LEU A 7 -16.10 10.60 4.24
N GLN A 8 -15.36 9.63 4.78
CA GLN A 8 -15.43 9.17 6.17
C GLN A 8 -14.01 9.07 6.73
N VAL A 9 -13.83 9.49 7.97
CA VAL A 9 -12.59 9.30 8.75
C VAL A 9 -12.95 8.45 9.96
N VAL A 10 -12.25 7.35 10.15
CA VAL A 10 -12.41 6.48 11.32
C VAL A 10 -11.12 6.57 12.14
N ARG A 11 -11.26 6.81 13.44
CA ARG A 11 -10.13 6.84 14.38
C ARG A 11 -9.98 5.47 15.02
N GLY A 12 -8.77 4.94 15.00
CA GLY A 12 -8.42 3.63 15.58
C GLY A 12 -7.15 3.09 14.92
N ASP A 13 -6.62 2.01 15.49
CA ASP A 13 -5.41 1.37 14.99
C ASP A 13 -5.76 0.26 14.01
N ALA A 14 -5.04 0.23 12.88
CA ALA A 14 -5.05 -0.94 12.02
C ALA A 14 -4.19 -2.05 12.67
N PRO A 15 -4.60 -3.34 12.59
CA PRO A 15 -5.64 -3.86 11.72
C PRO A 15 -7.09 -3.74 12.24
N HIS A 16 -7.30 -3.63 13.56
CA HIS A 16 -8.63 -3.72 14.20
C HIS A 16 -9.68 -2.77 13.62
N VAL A 17 -9.31 -1.53 13.32
CA VAL A 17 -10.25 -0.53 12.76
C VAL A 17 -10.79 -0.93 11.38
N LEU A 18 -10.11 -1.83 10.66
CA LEU A 18 -10.49 -2.25 9.30
C LEU A 18 -11.67 -3.22 9.29
N GLU A 19 -11.91 -3.94 10.39
CA GLU A 19 -12.93 -5.00 10.47
C GLU A 19 -14.35 -4.46 10.29
N ASN A 20 -14.62 -3.25 10.77
CA ASN A 20 -15.95 -2.64 10.76
C ASN A 20 -16.20 -1.72 9.55
N LEU A 21 -15.25 -1.65 8.60
CA LEU A 21 -15.41 -0.82 7.40
C LEU A 21 -16.23 -1.56 6.33
N PRO A 22 -16.88 -0.83 5.40
CA PRO A 22 -17.47 -1.44 4.20
C PRO A 22 -16.41 -2.12 3.33
N GLU A 23 -16.81 -3.16 2.60
CA GLU A 23 -15.92 -3.90 1.67
C GLU A 23 -15.28 -2.92 0.65
N PRO A 24 -13.94 -2.92 0.51
CA PRO A 24 -13.26 -2.03 -0.41
C PRO A 24 -12.98 -2.71 -1.74
N ASP A 25 -13.15 -2.00 -2.86
CA ASP A 25 -12.66 -2.48 -4.17
C ASP A 25 -11.13 -2.32 -4.28
N VAL A 26 -10.60 -1.26 -3.67
CA VAL A 26 -9.17 -0.89 -3.71
C VAL A 26 -8.72 -0.40 -2.35
N VAL A 27 -7.53 -0.81 -1.92
CA VAL A 27 -6.91 -0.34 -0.68
C VAL A 27 -5.53 0.26 -0.95
N ARG A 28 -5.24 1.39 -0.30
CA ARG A 28 -3.91 2.02 -0.28
C ARG A 28 -3.37 2.07 1.13
N ILE A 29 -2.14 1.62 1.31
CA ILE A 29 -1.47 1.47 2.60
C ILE A 29 -0.15 2.23 2.57
N THR A 30 0.05 3.15 3.51
CA THR A 30 1.27 3.95 3.60
C THR A 30 2.04 3.75 4.91
N GLY A 31 1.54 2.88 5.80
CA GLY A 31 2.13 2.59 7.11
C GLY A 31 1.48 1.37 7.77
N GLY A 32 1.95 1.00 8.96
CA GLY A 32 1.42 -0.14 9.73
C GLY A 32 2.04 -1.51 9.38
N GLY A 33 2.88 -1.58 8.35
CA GLY A 33 3.68 -2.77 8.05
C GLY A 33 2.88 -3.96 7.53
N ALA A 34 3.48 -5.14 7.60
CA ALA A 34 2.97 -6.35 6.98
C ALA A 34 1.64 -6.84 7.58
N ASP A 35 1.38 -6.59 8.86
CA ASP A 35 0.14 -7.03 9.52
C ASP A 35 -1.07 -6.26 9.02
N VAL A 36 -0.91 -4.95 8.77
CA VAL A 36 -1.95 -4.12 8.15
C VAL A 36 -2.18 -4.52 6.69
N ILE A 37 -1.11 -4.88 5.97
CA ILE A 37 -1.21 -5.39 4.59
C ILE A 37 -1.97 -6.72 4.56
N ALA A 38 -1.64 -7.63 5.47
CA ALA A 38 -2.32 -8.91 5.62
C ALA A 38 -3.81 -8.72 5.92
N ALA A 39 -4.14 -7.92 6.92
CA ALA A 39 -5.53 -7.65 7.30
C ALA A 39 -6.33 -6.97 6.18
N ALA A 40 -5.72 -6.03 5.45
CA ALA A 40 -6.35 -5.42 4.28
C ALA A 40 -6.63 -6.45 3.17
N ALA A 41 -5.68 -7.36 2.93
CA ALA A 41 -5.81 -8.41 1.93
C ALA A 41 -6.81 -9.50 2.32
N ASP A 42 -7.01 -9.76 3.61
CA ASP A 42 -8.06 -10.65 4.11
C ASP A 42 -9.48 -10.13 3.80
N ARG A 43 -9.63 -8.81 3.56
CA ARG A 43 -10.87 -8.17 3.10
C ARG A 43 -11.08 -8.25 1.58
N ARG A 44 -10.15 -8.90 0.86
CA ARG A 44 -10.19 -9.23 -0.58
C ARG A 44 -10.55 -8.09 -1.55
N PRO A 45 -9.97 -6.87 -1.41
CA PRO A 45 -10.06 -5.89 -2.49
C PRO A 45 -9.46 -6.43 -3.79
N GLU A 46 -9.95 -5.96 -4.94
CA GLU A 46 -9.39 -6.32 -6.24
C GLU A 46 -7.94 -5.86 -6.37
N ARG A 47 -7.59 -4.72 -5.75
CA ARG A 47 -6.23 -4.16 -5.79
C ARG A 47 -5.76 -3.61 -4.46
N ILE A 48 -4.47 -3.80 -4.18
CA ILE A 48 -3.78 -3.24 -3.02
C ILE A 48 -2.53 -2.49 -3.49
N ALA A 49 -2.38 -1.24 -3.08
CA ALA A 49 -1.16 -0.47 -3.25
C ALA A 49 -0.51 -0.22 -1.89
N ALA A 50 0.74 -0.64 -1.70
CA ALA A 50 1.47 -0.47 -0.45
C ALA A 50 2.81 0.23 -0.66
N HIS A 51 3.20 1.07 0.30
CA HIS A 51 4.54 1.66 0.39
C HIS A 51 5.24 1.16 1.65
N VAL A 52 6.48 0.69 1.51
CA VAL A 52 7.32 0.25 2.63
C VAL A 52 8.75 0.78 2.48
N PRO A 53 9.42 1.13 3.60
CA PRO A 53 10.69 1.85 3.55
C PRO A 53 11.90 0.96 3.28
N THR A 54 11.78 -0.36 3.47
CA THR A 54 12.91 -1.30 3.36
C THR A 54 12.61 -2.47 2.45
N ARG A 55 13.67 -3.07 1.92
CA ARG A 55 13.58 -4.29 1.11
C ARG A 55 12.96 -5.44 1.88
N ASP A 56 13.37 -5.69 3.12
CA ASP A 56 12.85 -6.78 3.94
C ASP A 56 11.35 -6.62 4.20
N ALA A 57 10.89 -5.38 4.42
CA ALA A 57 9.47 -5.08 4.54
C ALA A 57 8.72 -5.34 3.22
N ALA A 58 9.35 -5.06 2.07
CA ALA A 58 8.77 -5.36 0.75
C ALA A 58 8.69 -6.86 0.49
N GLU A 59 9.73 -7.62 0.82
CA GLU A 59 9.73 -9.09 0.69
C GLU A 59 8.67 -9.73 1.60
N LEU A 60 8.55 -9.25 2.84
CA LEU A 60 7.51 -9.71 3.76
C LEU A 60 6.10 -9.35 3.26
N ALA A 61 5.88 -8.11 2.83
CA ALA A 61 4.60 -7.66 2.27
C ALA A 61 4.21 -8.47 1.02
N GLY A 62 5.16 -8.68 0.10
CA GLY A 62 4.96 -9.47 -1.10
C GLY A 62 4.56 -10.91 -0.79
N ARG A 63 5.22 -11.55 0.18
CA ARG A 63 4.83 -12.88 0.66
C ARG A 63 3.42 -12.91 1.22
N ARG A 64 3.06 -11.95 2.09
CA ARG A 64 1.71 -11.88 2.69
C ARG A 64 0.60 -11.72 1.67
N LEU A 65 0.83 -10.93 0.62
CA LEU A 65 -0.10 -10.75 -0.49
C LEU A 65 -0.17 -12.00 -1.37
N ALA A 66 0.97 -12.61 -1.72
CA ALA A 66 1.01 -13.83 -2.51
C ALA A 66 0.31 -15.02 -1.81
N GLU A 67 0.51 -15.18 -0.50
CA GLU A 67 -0.19 -16.17 0.34
C GLU A 67 -1.73 -16.04 0.27
N ARG A 68 -2.24 -14.86 -0.11
CA ARG A 68 -3.68 -14.56 -0.22
C ARG A 68 -4.20 -14.57 -1.66
N GLY A 69 -3.37 -14.97 -2.63
CA GLY A 69 -3.77 -15.10 -4.03
C GLY A 69 -3.59 -13.83 -4.86
N TYR A 70 -2.80 -12.86 -4.38
CA TYR A 70 -2.45 -11.69 -5.19
C TYR A 70 -1.24 -11.97 -6.06
N ARG A 71 -1.31 -11.54 -7.32
CA ARG A 71 -0.11 -11.30 -8.13
C ARG A 71 0.48 -9.97 -7.70
N VAL A 72 1.77 -9.96 -7.33
CA VAL A 72 2.42 -8.78 -6.76
C VAL A 72 3.51 -8.28 -7.67
N ASP A 73 3.39 -7.02 -8.07
CA ASP A 73 4.47 -6.26 -8.68
C ASP A 73 5.14 -5.39 -7.61
N CYS A 74 6.47 -5.25 -7.67
CA CYS A 74 7.23 -4.40 -6.77
C CYS A 74 8.19 -3.49 -7.54
N SER A 75 8.19 -2.21 -7.23
CA SER A 75 9.12 -1.21 -7.79
C SER A 75 9.91 -0.51 -6.68
N LEU A 76 11.20 -0.34 -6.91
CA LEU A 76 12.06 0.52 -6.09
C LEU A 76 11.95 1.96 -6.60
N LEU A 77 11.52 2.87 -5.75
CA LEU A 77 11.53 4.31 -6.02
C LEU A 77 12.69 4.95 -5.26
N GLN A 78 13.57 5.62 -5.99
CA GLN A 78 14.62 6.45 -5.42
C GLN A 78 14.39 7.89 -5.87
N SER A 79 14.38 8.81 -4.92
CA SER A 79 14.30 10.24 -5.18
C SER A 79 15.47 10.97 -4.54
N VAL A 80 15.96 11.97 -5.25
CA VAL A 80 16.98 12.90 -4.76
C VAL A 80 16.37 14.28 -4.84
N ALA A 81 16.31 14.97 -3.70
CA ALA A 81 15.95 16.37 -3.66
C ALA A 81 17.16 17.19 -4.09
N LEU A 82 16.98 18.08 -5.07
CA LEU A 82 18.02 19.00 -5.52
C LEU A 82 17.71 20.42 -5.05
N ASP A 83 18.75 21.18 -4.76
CA ASP A 83 18.69 22.63 -4.76
C ASP A 83 18.53 23.12 -6.22
N ALA A 84 17.51 23.92 -6.53
CA ALA A 84 17.26 24.33 -7.91
C ALA A 84 18.16 25.50 -8.38
N GLU A 85 18.83 26.20 -7.46
CA GLU A 85 19.75 27.29 -7.79
C GLU A 85 21.18 26.76 -7.99
N GLN A 86 21.63 25.89 -7.09
CA GLN A 86 22.98 25.34 -7.09
C GLN A 86 23.08 23.97 -7.77
N TRP A 87 21.94 23.32 -8.07
CA TRP A 87 21.86 21.96 -8.62
C TRP A 87 22.59 20.90 -7.78
N THR A 88 22.67 21.12 -6.46
CA THR A 88 23.31 20.23 -5.49
C THR A 88 22.29 19.32 -4.80
N GLU A 89 22.73 18.14 -4.36
CA GLU A 89 21.86 17.22 -3.61
C GLU A 89 21.57 17.75 -2.19
N LYS A 90 20.30 17.80 -1.80
CA LYS A 90 19.83 18.16 -0.45
C LYS A 90 19.41 16.96 0.39
N GLY A 91 18.97 15.88 -0.25
CA GLY A 91 18.48 14.72 0.46
C GLY A 91 18.14 13.59 -0.50
N ARG A 92 18.10 12.37 0.05
CA ARG A 92 17.80 11.15 -0.69
C ARG A 92 16.76 10.34 0.08
N SER A 93 15.78 9.84 -0.65
CA SER A 93 14.78 8.93 -0.13
C SER A 93 14.72 7.69 -1.01
N VAL A 94 14.52 6.54 -0.36
CA VAL A 94 14.34 5.25 -1.02
C VAL A 94 13.10 4.60 -0.41
N GLY A 95 12.25 4.03 -1.26
CA GLY A 95 11.07 3.30 -0.83
C GLY A 95 10.67 2.24 -1.84
N PHE A 96 9.94 1.24 -1.39
CA PHE A 96 9.42 0.16 -2.21
C PHE A 96 7.92 0.32 -2.35
N LEU A 97 7.43 0.23 -3.58
CA LEU A 97 6.02 0.31 -3.93
C LEU A 97 5.57 -1.07 -4.40
N LEU A 98 4.57 -1.63 -3.71
CA LEU A 98 3.97 -2.91 -4.07
C LEU A 98 2.56 -2.68 -4.62
N CYS A 99 2.24 -3.37 -5.71
CA CYS A 99 0.91 -3.45 -6.27
C CYS A 99 0.48 -4.91 -6.29
N GLY A 100 -0.56 -5.25 -5.52
CA GLY A 100 -1.21 -6.55 -5.57
C GLY A 100 -2.48 -6.49 -6.41
N GLU A 101 -2.62 -7.39 -7.37
CA GLU A 101 -3.88 -7.65 -8.09
C GLU A 101 -4.41 -9.03 -7.71
N LEU A 102 -5.65 -9.10 -7.22
CA LEU A 102 -6.26 -10.36 -6.81
C LEU A 102 -6.49 -11.23 -8.05
N LEU A 103 -5.92 -12.43 -8.07
CA LEU A 103 -6.13 -13.38 -9.15
C LEU A 103 -7.55 -13.93 -9.07
N ARG A 104 -8.48 -13.32 -9.81
CA ARG A 104 -9.77 -13.93 -10.07
C ARG A 104 -9.56 -15.01 -11.12
N ASN A 105 -9.97 -16.25 -10.85
CA ASN A 105 -10.21 -17.22 -11.91
C ASN A 105 -11.19 -16.56 -12.88
N ARG A 106 -10.69 -16.06 -14.02
CA ARG A 106 -11.58 -15.68 -15.11
C ARG A 106 -12.13 -16.99 -15.68
N PRO A 107 -13.46 -17.12 -15.84
CA PRO A 107 -14.04 -18.25 -16.58
C PRO A 107 -13.55 -18.25 -18.02
#